data_AF-A0A1C4H6Y8-F1
#
_entry.id   AF-A0A1C4H6Y8-F1
#
_cell.length_a   1.000
_cell.length_b   1.000
_cell.length_c   1.000
_cell.angle_alpha   90.00
_cell.angle_beta   90.00
_cell.angle_gamma   90.00
#
_symmetry.space_group_name_H-M   'P 1'
#
loop_
_entity.id
_entity.type
_entity.pdbx_description
1 polymer ?
#
loop_
_entity_poly.entity_id
_entity_poly.type
_entity_poly.pdbx_seq_one_letter_code
_entity_poly.pdbx_strand_id
1 'polypeptide(L)'
;MADDKTIVVDPTLYNENAAEKTAAANAVARKFGIGDGALAQVEDFKKQLTDHDTWGLPFMGYVDEDGYGYAYVPDRAIAAPNWDAHAAFKALPEDVQTAFAIRMLFTHRDVDRYGATMFLHYDRNFNVTFKEDCAVNAPH
;
A
#
# COMPACT_ATOMS: atom_id res chain seq x y z
N MET A 1 -26.37 -3.95 -0.22
CA MET A 1 -25.95 -3.42 1.09
C MET A 1 -24.46 -3.20 0.96
N ALA A 2 -24.04 -1.94 0.95
CA ALA A 2 -22.64 -1.58 0.70
C ALA A 2 -21.89 -1.71 2.03
N ASP A 3 -21.25 -2.86 2.25
CA ASP A 3 -20.25 -2.97 3.30
C ASP A 3 -19.14 -1.96 2.98
N ASP A 4 -19.00 -0.99 3.88
CA ASP A 4 -18.18 0.22 3.76
C ASP A 4 -16.68 -0.15 3.67
N LYS A 5 -16.23 -0.64 2.51
CA LYS A 5 -14.81 -0.92 2.21
C LYS A 5 -14.05 0.39 1.94
N THR A 6 -14.32 1.41 2.74
CA THR A 6 -13.67 2.72 2.62
C THR A 6 -12.54 2.84 3.62
N ILE A 7 -11.32 3.03 3.13
CA ILE A 7 -10.14 3.36 3.93
C ILE A 7 -9.99 4.88 3.91
N VAL A 8 -10.10 5.49 5.09
CA VAL A 8 -9.81 6.91 5.28
C VAL A 8 -8.39 7.06 5.81
N VAL A 9 -7.53 7.71 5.03
CA VAL A 9 -6.14 8.00 5.40
C VAL A 9 -6.07 9.42 5.95
N ASP A 10 -5.53 9.60 7.16
CA ASP A 10 -5.31 10.93 7.74
C ASP A 10 -3.89 11.43 7.37
N PRO A 11 -3.75 12.44 6.49
CA PRO A 11 -2.45 12.93 6.05
C PRO A 11 -1.60 13.55 7.16
N THR A 12 -2.22 13.96 8.27
CA THR A 12 -1.49 14.54 9.42
C THR A 12 -0.49 13.54 10.01
N LEU A 13 -0.79 12.24 9.91
CA LEU A 13 0.07 11.15 10.37
C LEU A 13 1.39 11.05 9.60
N TYR A 14 1.51 11.68 8.42
CA TYR A 14 2.78 11.66 7.68
C TYR A 14 3.91 12.36 8.44
N ASN A 15 3.57 13.37 9.26
CA ASN A 15 4.51 14.11 10.09
C ASN A 15 4.88 13.38 11.39
N GLU A 16 4.15 12.33 11.75
CA GLU A 16 4.38 11.55 12.96
C GLU A 16 5.55 10.57 12.80
N ASN A 17 5.90 9.87 13.89
CA ASN A 17 6.96 8.88 13.85
C ASN A 17 6.54 7.58 13.11
N ALA A 18 7.51 6.74 12.77
CA ALA A 18 7.25 5.49 12.03
C ALA A 18 6.38 4.48 12.81
N ALA A 19 6.47 4.48 14.14
CA ALA A 19 5.70 3.58 14.99
C ALA A 19 4.21 3.97 15.02
N GLU A 20 3.90 5.27 15.09
CA GLU A 20 2.53 5.79 15.08
C GLU A 20 1.85 5.55 13.74
N LYS A 21 2.55 5.80 12.63
CA LYS A 21 2.06 5.45 11.28
C LYS A 21 1.76 3.96 11.14
N THR A 22 2.66 3.11 11.66
CA THR A 22 2.47 1.65 11.63
C THR A 22 1.30 1.21 12.50
N ALA A 23 1.12 1.80 13.67
CA ALA A 23 0.01 1.51 14.57
C ALA A 23 -1.33 1.90 13.94
N ALA A 24 -1.42 3.08 13.32
CA ALA A 24 -2.62 3.54 12.61
C ALA A 24 -2.98 2.61 11.45
N ALA A 25 -2.01 2.25 10.61
CA ALA A 25 -2.22 1.31 9.52
C ALA A 25 -2.67 -0.08 9.99
N ASN A 26 -2.08 -0.58 11.09
CA ASN A 26 -2.47 -1.85 11.69
C ASN A 26 -3.90 -1.80 12.25
N ALA A 27 -4.30 -0.67 12.85
CA ALA A 27 -5.67 -0.50 13.32
C ALA A 27 -6.67 -0.53 12.15
N VAL A 28 -6.34 0.10 11.02
CA VAL A 28 -7.15 0.04 9.79
C VAL A 28 -7.22 -1.38 9.25
N ALA A 29 -6.09 -2.08 9.13
CA ALA A 29 -6.05 -3.47 8.65
C ALA A 29 -6.92 -4.40 9.52
N ARG A 30 -6.83 -4.28 10.86
CA ARG A 30 -7.64 -5.07 11.79
C ARG A 30 -9.14 -4.82 11.64
N LYS A 31 -9.58 -3.60 11.29
CA LYS A 31 -11.00 -3.31 11.03
C LYS A 31 -11.57 -4.13 9.88
N PHE A 32 -10.73 -4.52 8.93
CA PHE A 32 -11.10 -5.37 7.80
C PHE A 32 -10.89 -6.88 8.06
N GLY A 33 -10.65 -7.27 9.31
CA GLY A 33 -10.50 -8.67 9.71
C GLY A 33 -9.09 -9.25 9.52
N ILE A 34 -8.11 -8.43 9.18
CA ILE A 34 -6.71 -8.88 9.02
C ILE A 34 -6.11 -9.20 10.39
N GLY A 35 -5.73 -10.46 10.58
CA GLY A 35 -5.16 -10.96 11.84
C GLY A 35 -3.69 -10.63 12.05
N ASP A 36 -3.24 -10.78 13.30
CA ASP A 36 -1.84 -10.54 13.72
C ASP A 36 -0.81 -11.36 12.94
N GLY A 37 -1.17 -12.58 12.52
CA GLY A 37 -0.31 -13.43 11.70
C GLY A 37 0.01 -12.80 10.33
N ALA A 38 -0.97 -12.18 9.69
CA ALA A 38 -0.74 -11.47 8.43
C ALA A 38 0.10 -10.21 8.66
N LEU A 39 -0.17 -9.46 9.73
CA LEU A 39 0.59 -8.27 10.10
C LEU A 39 2.08 -8.56 10.39
N ALA A 40 2.39 -9.76 10.92
CA ALA A 40 3.75 -10.23 11.13
C ALA A 40 4.46 -10.57 9.80
N GLN A 41 3.78 -11.29 8.90
CA GLN A 41 4.34 -11.60 7.57
C GLN A 41 4.62 -10.33 6.74
N VAL A 42 3.85 -9.26 6.96
CA VAL A 42 4.16 -7.96 6.36
C VAL A 42 5.50 -7.41 6.84
N GLU A 43 5.86 -7.59 8.11
CA GLU A 43 7.19 -7.16 8.61
C GLU A 43 8.31 -8.02 8.00
N ASP A 44 8.09 -9.33 7.84
CA ASP A 44 9.05 -10.21 7.16
C ASP A 44 9.24 -9.81 5.69
N PHE A 45 8.17 -9.42 5.01
CA PHE A 45 8.25 -8.93 3.63
C PHE A 45 8.99 -7.59 3.55
N LYS A 46 8.71 -6.64 4.46
CA LYS A 46 9.45 -5.36 4.54
C LYS A 46 10.95 -5.57 4.77
N LYS A 47 11.32 -6.57 5.58
CA LYS A 47 12.72 -6.92 5.79
C LYS A 47 13.36 -7.39 4.49
N GLN A 48 12.70 -8.26 3.73
CA GLN A 48 13.17 -8.68 2.40
C GLN A 48 13.31 -7.48 1.44
N LEU A 49 12.35 -6.55 1.42
CA LEU A 49 12.45 -5.34 0.60
C LEU A 49 13.67 -4.47 0.96
N THR A 50 14.01 -4.41 2.25
CA THR A 50 15.18 -3.68 2.76
C THR A 50 16.48 -4.39 2.40
N ASP A 51 16.53 -5.70 2.62
CA ASP A 51 17.71 -6.52 2.34
C ASP A 51 18.06 -6.53 0.85
N HIS A 52 17.05 -6.42 -0.01
CA HIS A 52 17.20 -6.39 -1.47
C HIS A 52 17.20 -4.97 -2.09
N ASP A 53 17.07 -3.89 -1.30
CA ASP A 53 16.97 -2.51 -1.78
C ASP A 53 15.91 -2.30 -2.90
N THR A 54 14.73 -2.86 -2.70
CA THR A 54 13.62 -2.90 -3.70
C THR A 54 12.40 -2.11 -3.27
N TRP A 55 12.55 -1.22 -2.29
CA TRP A 55 11.47 -0.35 -1.84
C TRP A 55 10.91 0.47 -3.03
N GLY A 56 9.65 0.21 -3.37
CA GLY A 56 8.92 0.84 -4.49
C GLY A 56 8.70 -0.03 -5.73
N LEU A 57 9.28 -1.23 -5.76
CA LEU A 57 9.04 -2.23 -6.81
C LEU A 57 7.85 -3.19 -6.58
N PRO A 58 7.28 -3.38 -5.36
CA PRO A 58 6.17 -4.32 -5.16
C PRO A 58 4.89 -4.03 -5.94
N PHE A 59 4.53 -2.75 -6.12
CA PHE A 59 3.29 -2.33 -6.83
C PHE A 59 3.51 -2.04 -8.33
N MET A 60 4.54 -2.64 -8.95
CA MET A 60 4.75 -2.53 -10.38
C MET A 60 3.71 -3.37 -11.14
N GLY A 61 2.64 -2.75 -11.63
CA GLY A 61 1.72 -3.38 -12.57
C GLY A 61 0.26 -3.03 -12.35
N TYR A 62 -0.22 -2.03 -13.06
CA TYR A 62 -1.58 -1.93 -13.59
C TYR A 62 -1.60 -0.78 -14.59
N VAL A 63 -1.86 -1.02 -15.88
CA VAL A 63 -2.09 0.04 -16.89
C VAL A 63 -3.49 -0.18 -17.42
N ASP A 64 -4.37 0.81 -17.28
CA ASP A 64 -5.70 0.77 -17.89
C ASP A 64 -5.66 1.08 -19.41
N GLU A 65 -6.79 0.88 -20.10
CA GLU A 65 -6.92 1.13 -21.55
C GLU A 65 -6.66 2.61 -21.93
N ASP A 66 -6.83 3.53 -20.98
CA ASP A 66 -6.62 4.97 -21.16
C ASP A 66 -5.16 5.39 -20.96
N GLY A 67 -4.26 4.44 -20.67
CA GLY A 67 -2.84 4.69 -20.44
C GLY A 67 -2.55 5.32 -19.08
N TYR A 68 -3.55 5.37 -18.19
CA TYR A 68 -3.36 5.71 -16.79
C TYR A 68 -2.99 4.45 -16.01
N GLY A 69 -1.75 4.40 -15.54
CA GLY A 69 -1.30 3.34 -14.68
C GLY A 69 0.21 3.11 -14.65
N TYR A 70 0.61 2.18 -13.80
CA TYR A 70 2.00 1.79 -13.57
C TYR A 70 2.37 0.63 -14.49
N ALA A 71 3.25 0.90 -15.46
CA ALA A 71 3.75 -0.10 -16.40
C ALA A 71 4.59 -1.17 -15.69
N TYR A 72 4.15 -2.43 -15.76
CA TYR A 72 4.95 -3.58 -15.39
C TYR A 72 6.10 -3.72 -16.40
N VAL A 73 7.32 -3.47 -15.94
CA VAL A 73 8.54 -3.80 -16.68
C VAL A 73 9.20 -4.95 -15.92
N PRO A 74 9.03 -6.21 -16.37
CA PRO A 74 9.54 -7.40 -15.66
C PRO A 74 11.03 -7.28 -15.32
N ASP A 75 11.80 -6.61 -16.17
CA ASP A 75 13.25 -6.48 -16.04
C ASP A 75 13.69 -5.35 -15.09
N ARG A 76 12.75 -4.53 -14.56
CA ARG A 76 13.04 -3.44 -13.61
C ARG A 76 12.58 -3.70 -12.17
N ALA A 77 11.76 -4.72 -11.92
CA ALA A 77 11.36 -5.14 -10.57
C ALA A 77 12.39 -6.07 -9.90
N ILE A 78 13.46 -6.41 -10.60
CA ILE A 78 14.49 -7.37 -10.21
C ILE A 78 15.67 -6.62 -9.57
N ALA A 79 15.86 -6.74 -8.26
CA ALA A 79 17.11 -6.35 -7.62
C ALA A 79 18.19 -7.40 -7.81
N ALA A 80 19.46 -6.95 -7.83
CA ALA A 80 20.60 -7.86 -7.91
C ALA A 80 20.61 -8.82 -6.70
N PRO A 81 20.88 -10.13 -6.89
CA PRO A 81 21.23 -10.82 -8.12
C PRO A 81 20.07 -11.69 -8.67
N ASN A 82 18.83 -11.17 -8.69
CA ASN A 82 17.61 -11.72 -9.32
C ASN A 82 16.37 -11.85 -8.40
N TRP A 83 16.16 -10.92 -7.45
CA TRP A 83 14.96 -10.95 -6.61
C TRP A 83 13.86 -10.04 -7.18
N ASP A 84 12.77 -10.64 -7.67
CA ASP A 84 11.59 -9.94 -8.18
C ASP A 84 10.64 -9.61 -7.02
N ALA A 85 10.63 -8.34 -6.61
CA ALA A 85 9.81 -7.86 -5.51
C ALA A 85 8.30 -7.93 -5.80
N HIS A 86 7.89 -7.81 -7.06
CA HIS A 86 6.49 -7.89 -7.46
C HIS A 86 6.00 -9.34 -7.48
N ALA A 87 6.81 -10.27 -8.00
CA ALA A 87 6.51 -11.71 -7.90
C ALA A 87 6.46 -12.17 -6.44
N ALA A 88 7.39 -11.70 -5.60
CA ALA A 88 7.39 -11.98 -4.16
C ALA A 88 6.12 -11.43 -3.50
N PHE A 89 5.67 -10.22 -3.85
CA PHE A 89 4.42 -9.65 -3.37
C PHE A 89 3.19 -10.48 -3.77
N LYS A 90 3.09 -10.87 -5.04
CA LYS A 90 1.97 -11.69 -5.54
C LYS A 90 1.91 -13.10 -4.94
N ALA A 91 3.04 -13.64 -4.48
CA ALA A 91 3.10 -14.92 -3.80
C ALA A 91 2.58 -14.89 -2.34
N LEU A 92 2.43 -13.70 -1.74
CA LEU A 92 1.92 -13.56 -0.39
C LEU A 92 0.42 -13.89 -0.30
N PRO A 93 -0.10 -14.32 0.86
CA PRO A 93 -1.54 -14.46 1.07
C PRO A 93 -2.29 -13.14 0.85
N GLU A 94 -3.55 -13.22 0.42
CA GLU A 94 -4.36 -12.04 0.10
C GLU A 94 -4.47 -11.03 1.25
N ASP A 95 -4.63 -11.53 2.48
CA ASP A 95 -4.66 -10.72 3.70
C ASP A 95 -3.36 -9.96 3.92
N VAL A 96 -2.23 -10.59 3.60
CA VAL A 96 -0.88 -10.01 3.77
C VAL A 96 -0.63 -8.95 2.70
N GLN A 97 -1.04 -9.23 1.45
CA GLN A 97 -0.97 -8.24 0.37
C GLN A 97 -1.80 -7.00 0.71
N THR A 98 -3.02 -7.20 1.21
CA THR A 98 -3.95 -6.13 1.58
C THR A 98 -3.41 -5.34 2.77
N ALA A 99 -2.90 -6.02 3.80
CA ALA A 99 -2.26 -5.39 4.95
C ALA A 99 -1.04 -4.54 4.56
N PHE A 100 -0.19 -5.06 3.67
CA PHE A 100 0.96 -4.34 3.15
C PHE A 100 0.52 -3.09 2.38
N ALA A 101 -0.44 -3.21 1.46
CA ALA A 101 -0.98 -2.08 0.73
C ALA A 101 -1.56 -1.00 1.66
N ILE A 102 -2.32 -1.40 2.69
CA ILE A 102 -2.82 -0.47 3.72
C ILE A 102 -1.65 0.23 4.42
N ARG A 103 -0.59 -0.47 4.82
CA ARG A 103 0.58 0.16 5.46
C ARG A 103 1.27 1.18 4.56
N MET A 104 1.33 0.92 3.25
CA MET A 104 1.99 1.80 2.29
C MET A 104 1.27 3.15 2.17
N LEU A 105 -0.05 3.19 2.37
CA LEU A 105 -0.82 4.44 2.44
C LEU A 105 -0.36 5.39 3.56
N PHE A 106 0.10 4.87 4.70
CA PHE A 106 0.44 5.68 5.88
C PHE A 106 1.93 5.97 6.03
N THR A 107 2.80 5.16 5.41
CA THR A 107 4.24 5.13 5.76
C THR A 107 5.18 5.62 4.67
N HIS A 108 4.75 5.61 3.41
CA HIS A 108 5.66 5.73 2.25
C HIS A 108 5.50 7.04 1.45
N ARG A 109 6.34 7.21 0.41
CA ARG A 109 6.33 8.35 -0.53
C ARG A 109 5.06 8.33 -1.39
N ASP A 110 4.69 9.48 -1.96
CA ASP A 110 3.43 9.64 -2.71
C ASP A 110 3.24 8.60 -3.83
N VAL A 111 4.32 8.22 -4.52
CA VAL A 111 4.35 7.21 -5.60
C VAL A 111 3.91 5.82 -5.10
N ASP A 112 4.40 5.41 -3.93
CA ASP A 112 4.07 4.12 -3.33
C ASP A 112 2.62 4.11 -2.80
N ARG A 113 2.15 5.25 -2.25
CA ARG A 113 0.76 5.41 -1.80
C ARG A 113 -0.21 5.29 -2.96
N TYR A 114 0.11 5.88 -4.11
CA TYR A 114 -0.72 5.80 -5.30
C TYR A 114 -0.77 4.36 -5.85
N GLY A 115 0.36 3.66 -5.92
CA GLY A 115 0.39 2.25 -6.31
C GLY A 115 -0.45 1.36 -5.37
N ALA A 116 -0.33 1.56 -4.07
CA ALA A 116 -1.15 0.85 -3.08
C ALA A 116 -2.64 1.20 -3.18
N THR A 117 -2.99 2.46 -3.49
CA THR A 117 -4.37 2.92 -3.71
C THR A 117 -5.00 2.18 -4.89
N MET A 118 -4.29 2.09 -6.01
CA MET A 118 -4.78 1.40 -7.22
C MET A 118 -4.95 -0.10 -6.99
N PHE A 119 -3.98 -0.76 -6.34
CA PHE A 119 -4.10 -2.18 -5.97
C PHE A 119 -5.32 -2.43 -5.07
N LEU A 120 -5.50 -1.61 -4.05
CA LEU A 120 -6.66 -1.73 -3.15
C LEU A 120 -7.98 -1.52 -3.89
N HIS A 121 -8.02 -0.62 -4.87
CA HIS A 121 -9.21 -0.35 -5.66
C HIS A 121 -9.55 -1.49 -6.63
N TYR A 122 -8.62 -1.85 -7.52
CA TYR A 122 -8.87 -2.78 -8.61
C TYR A 122 -8.86 -4.25 -8.15
N ASP A 123 -7.87 -4.67 -7.35
CA ASP A 123 -7.74 -6.08 -6.95
C ASP A 123 -8.59 -6.43 -5.73
N ARG A 124 -8.84 -5.47 -4.84
CA ARG A 124 -9.46 -5.72 -3.53
C ARG A 124 -10.81 -5.04 -3.33
N ASN A 125 -11.23 -4.21 -4.28
CA ASN A 125 -12.51 -3.48 -4.29
C ASN A 125 -12.68 -2.60 -3.03
N PHE A 126 -11.59 -1.98 -2.57
CA PHE A 126 -11.62 -0.94 -1.55
C PHE A 126 -11.72 0.44 -2.20
N ASN A 127 -12.35 1.37 -1.50
CA ASN A 127 -12.25 2.78 -1.80
C ASN A 127 -11.26 3.43 -0.85
N VAL A 128 -10.31 4.21 -1.34
CA VAL A 128 -9.35 4.92 -0.50
C VAL A 128 -9.60 6.40 -0.63
N THR A 129 -9.87 7.06 0.48
CA THR A 129 -10.03 8.51 0.55
C THR A 129 -9.01 9.10 1.50
N PHE A 130 -8.45 10.24 1.14
CA PHE A 130 -7.61 11.01 2.04
C PHE A 130 -8.50 12.02 2.73
N LYS A 131 -8.44 12.07 4.05
CA LYS A 131 -9.14 13.08 4.83
C LYS A 131 -8.67 14.43 4.31
N GLU A 132 -9.57 15.21 3.72
CA GLU A 132 -9.23 16.56 3.28
C GLU A 132 -8.65 17.30 4.48
N ASP A 133 -7.51 17.97 4.28
CA ASP A 133 -7.09 19.01 5.20
C ASP A 133 -8.26 19.99 5.28
N CYS A 134 -8.80 20.18 6.48
CA CYS A 134 -9.96 21.04 6.72
C CYS A 134 -9.63 22.54 6.49
N ALA A 135 -8.69 22.88 5.61
CA ALA A 135 -8.25 24.24 5.30
C ALA A 135 -8.23 24.59 3.79
N VAL A 136 -8.83 23.80 2.89
CA VAL A 136 -9.00 24.23 1.47
C VAL A 136 -10.47 24.23 1.06
N ASN A 137 -11.27 25.01 1.78
CA ASN A 137 -12.51 25.58 1.25
C ASN A 137 -12.65 27.02 1.76
N ALA A 138 -11.66 27.86 1.44
CA ALA A 138 -11.85 29.30 1.40
C ALA A 138 -12.27 29.65 -0.04
N PRO A 139 -13.51 30.14 -0.28
CA PRO A 139 -13.86 30.65 -1.59
C PRO A 139 -13.00 31.89 -1.89
N HIS A 140 -12.29 31.86 -3.01
CA HIS A 140 -11.70 33.06 -3.63
C HIS A 140 -12.77 33.88 -4.32
#